data_AF-A0A3D9ZZR6-F1
#
_entry.id   AF-A0A3D9ZZR6-F1
#
_cell.length_a   1.000
_cell.length_b   1.000
_cell.length_c   1.000
_cell.angle_alpha   90.00
_cell.angle_beta   90.00
_cell.angle_gamma   90.00
#
_symmetry.space_group_name_H-M   'P 1'
#
loop_
_entity.id
_entity.type
_entity.pdbx_description
1 polymer ?
#
loop_
_entity_poly.entity_id
_entity_poly.type
_entity_poly.pdbx_seq_one_letter_code
_entity_poly.pdbx_strand_id
1 'polypeptide(L)' 'MQTHLAYLDAGSGSLIVQALVAGTAGVVVAAKLYWRRLKSVFRRKTPAEATTADQD' A
#
# COMPACT_ATOMS: atom_id res chain seq x y z
N MET A 1 -8.00 31.18 -26.76
CA MET A 1 -7.96 29.76 -26.36
C MET A 1 -6.50 29.33 -26.28
N GLN A 2 -5.87 29.50 -25.11
CA GLN A 2 -4.50 29.04 -24.88
C GLN A 2 -4.49 28.32 -23.54
N THR A 3 -4.56 26.98 -23.58
CA THR A 3 -4.49 26.12 -22.41
C THR A 3 -3.03 26.03 -21.96
N HIS A 4 -2.55 27.13 -21.40
CA HIS A 4 -1.21 27.20 -20.82
C HIS A 4 -1.20 26.29 -19.59
N LEU A 5 -0.11 25.55 -19.43
CA LEU A 5 0.14 24.57 -18.39
C LEU A 5 0.13 25.25 -16.99
N ALA A 6 -1.07 25.51 -16.45
CA ALA A 6 -1.31 26.15 -15.16
C ALA A 6 -0.81 25.32 -13.96
N TYR A 7 -0.32 24.11 -14.23
CA TYR A 7 0.32 23.21 -13.28
C TYR A 7 1.72 23.69 -12.83
N LEU A 8 2.33 24.62 -13.58
CA LEU A 8 3.64 25.22 -13.30
C LEU A 8 3.55 26.60 -12.62
N ASP A 9 2.37 27.07 -12.22
CA ASP A 9 2.30 28.22 -11.32
C ASP A 9 2.72 27.81 -9.90
N ALA A 10 3.45 28.69 -9.19
CA ALA A 10 4.10 28.39 -7.90
C ALA A 10 3.12 27.83 -6.83
N GLY A 11 1.84 28.19 -6.93
CA GLY A 11 0.78 27.67 -6.05
C GLY A 11 0.30 26.26 -6.40
N SER A 12 0.21 25.93 -7.70
CA SER A 12 -0.36 24.65 -8.15
C SER A 12 0.67 23.53 -8.14
N GLY A 13 1.91 23.77 -8.58
CA GLY A 13 2.96 22.74 -8.61
C GLY A 13 3.31 22.17 -7.22
N SER A 14 3.25 23.03 -6.20
CA SER A 14 3.52 22.65 -4.80
C SER A 14 2.54 21.60 -4.27
N LEU A 15 1.25 21.67 -4.66
CA LEU A 15 0.22 20.73 -4.21
C LEU A 15 0.50 19.30 -4.66
N ILE A 16 1.04 19.12 -5.86
CA ILE A 16 1.36 17.78 -6.38
C ILE A 16 2.57 17.21 -5.67
N VAL A 17 3.61 18.01 -5.46
CA VAL A 17 4.78 17.59 -4.68
C VAL A 17 4.33 17.20 -3.26
N GLN A 18 3.45 17.99 -2.65
CA GLN A 18 2.95 17.73 -1.31
C GLN A 18 2.06 16.48 -1.26
N ALA A 19 1.18 16.28 -2.25
CA ALA A 19 0.36 15.08 -2.38
C ALA A 19 1.21 13.83 -2.62
N LEU A 20 2.30 13.95 -3.39
CA LEU A 20 3.23 12.85 -3.64
C LEU A 20 3.99 12.48 -2.36
N VAL A 21 4.48 13.47 -1.61
CA VAL A 21 5.17 13.25 -0.33
C VAL A 21 4.21 12.65 0.70
N ALA A 22 3.04 13.26 0.88
CA ALA A 22 2.03 12.78 1.81
C ALA A 22 1.51 11.38 1.42
N GLY A 23 1.28 11.14 0.13
CA GLY A 23 0.86 9.84 -0.40
C GLY A 23 1.91 8.76 -0.15
N THR A 24 3.18 9.04 -0.45
CA THR A 24 4.28 8.09 -0.22
C THR A 24 4.47 7.81 1.26
N ALA A 25 4.45 8.84 2.10
CA ALA A 25 4.52 8.69 3.55
C ALA A 25 3.34 7.86 4.09
N GLY A 26 2.12 8.12 3.61
CA GLY A 26 0.92 7.37 3.95
C GLY A 26 1.03 5.88 3.58
N VAL A 27 1.51 5.57 2.38
CA VAL A 27 1.73 4.18 1.92
C VAL A 27 2.75 3.47 2.81
N VAL A 28 3.89 4.11 3.12
CA VAL A 28 4.93 3.52 3.99
C VAL A 28 4.37 3.24 5.39
N VAL A 29 3.63 4.19 5.97
CA VAL A 29 3.02 4.03 7.29
C VAL A 29 1.96 2.94 7.29
N ALA A 30 1.10 2.90 6.28
CA ALA A 30 0.10 1.84 6.12
C ALA A 30 0.78 0.48 5.99
N ALA A 31 1.78 0.34 5.12
CA ALA A 31 2.54 -0.90 4.96
C ALA A 31 3.17 -1.35 6.28
N LYS A 32 3.76 -0.42 7.05
CA LYS A 32 4.34 -0.69 8.37
C LYS A 32 3.30 -1.14 9.39
N LEU A 33 2.14 -0.48 9.44
CA LEU A 33 1.05 -0.81 10.37
C LEU A 33 0.42 -2.17 10.03
N TYR A 34 0.17 -2.44 8.75
CA TYR A 34 -0.46 -3.66 8.28
C TYR A 34 0.52 -4.82 8.08
N TRP A 35 1.83 -4.62 8.25
CA TRP A 35 2.86 -5.66 8.07
C TRP A 35 2.54 -6.96 8.82
N ARG A 36 2.01 -6.88 10.05
CA ARG A 36 1.60 -8.06 10.83
C ARG A 36 0.41 -8.79 10.22
N ARG A 37 -0.61 -8.06 9.75
CA ARG A 37 -1.81 -8.62 9.09
C ARG A 37 -1.44 -9.23 7.74
N LEU A 38 -0.65 -8.53 6.92
CA LEU A 38 -0.18 -8.99 5.62
C LEU A 38 0.61 -10.30 5.74
N LYS A 39 1.57 -10.36 6.68
CA LYS A 39 2.31 -11.59 6.98
C LYS A 39 1.43 -12.72 7.51
N SER A 40 0.40 -12.40 8.30
CA SER A 40 -0.54 -13.41 8.80
C SER A 40 -1.40 -14.00 7.69
N VAL A 41 -1.80 -13.21 6.69
CA VAL A 41 -2.53 -13.71 5.52
C VAL A 41 -1.60 -14.54 4.63
N PHE A 42 -0.35 -14.11 4.47
CA PHE A 42 0.64 -14.85 3.68
C PHE A 42 1.04 -16.19 4.32
N ARG A 43 1.09 -16.27 5.66
CA ARG A 43 1.37 -17.51 6.41
C ARG A 43 0.21 -18.51 6.44
N ARG A 44 -1.00 -18.16 5.97
CA ARG A 44 -2.15 -19.08 5.97
C ARG A 44 -2.19 -20.03 4.77
N LYS A 45 -1.19 -20.01 3.89
CA LYS A 45 -1.08 -20.96 2.76
C LYS A 45 -0.06 -22.08 3.00
N THR A 46 -0.01 -22.62 4.21
CA THR A 46 0.53 -23.96 4.40
C THR A 46 -0.65 -24.90 4.64
N PRO A 47 -1.23 -25.51 3.59
CA PRO A 47 -2.08 -26.68 3.74
C PRO A 47 -1.16 -27.85 4.09
N ALA A 48 -0.73 -27.92 5.34
CA ALA A 48 -0.05 -29.09 5.88
C ALA A 48 -0.79 -29.54 7.14
N GLU A 49 -2.04 -29.91 6.95
CA GLU A 49 -2.64 -31.06 7.65
C GLU A 49 -3.89 -31.48 6.89
N ALA A 50 -3.67 -31.88 5.64
CA ALA A 50 -4.41 -33.02 5.13
C ALA A 50 -3.81 -34.25 5.81
N THR A 51 -4.68 -35.06 6.41
CA THR A 51 -4.41 -36.46 6.75
C THR A 51 -3.62 -36.74 8.04
N THR A 52 -4.32 -36.64 9.16
CA THR A 52 -4.20 -37.64 10.25
C THR A 52 -5.62 -38.21 10.38
N ALA A 53 -5.99 -39.19 9.55
CA ALA A 53 -6.08 -40.60 9.98
C ALA A 53 -6.76 -40.66 11.36
N ASP A 54 -8.07 -40.85 11.53
CA ASP A 54 -8.97 -41.84 10.93
C ASP A 54 -8.25 -43.10 10.41
N GLN A 55 -7.51 -43.75 11.31
CA GLN A 55 -7.22 -45.18 11.31
C GLN A 55 -6.41 -45.50 12.57
N ASP A 56 -7.11 -45.84 13.65
CA ASP A 56 -6.80 -46.93 14.60
C ASP A 56 -7.97 -47.10 15.58
#